data_AF-A0A6A5YWC3-F1
#
_entry.id   AF-A0A6A5YWC3-F1
#
_cell.length_a   1.000
_cell.length_b   1.000
_cell.length_c   1.000
_cell.angle_alpha   90.00
_cell.angle_beta   90.00
_cell.angle_gamma   90.00
#
_symmetry.space_group_name_H-M   'P 1'
#
loop_
_entity.id
_entity.type
_entity.pdbx_description
1 polymer ?
#
loop_
_entity_poly.entity_id
_entity_poly.type
_entity_poly.pdbx_seq_one_letter_code
_entity_poly.pdbx_strand_id
1 'polypeptide(L)'
;MMKSFLYLLPLLGAFVLADETCQCPLVKCPADDAVKLCNCLNSRETMCKNHCPDYVPTYRPCPISPTNIPTPTPTSIPTATSTATQKPSCVCANKACPMIWPLSCYCANDIKKACYDKCGGPEPAYATCPSLPTLLTLGTPTTPTPTPTKPTTPNPTATHAICGGGRANYRPCSDGYTCIKEPGSTGCGPECDGLGICVREKMCGGFAAFGCEVEGQVCVDDPRDACDPKTGGADCGGLCVFEGYVHDDDDDE
;
A
#
# COMPACT_ATOMS: atom_id res chain seq x y z
N MET A 1 -13.21 -83.31 4.13
CA MET A 1 -11.79 -83.29 3.74
C MET A 1 -11.61 -82.24 2.65
N MET A 2 -10.72 -81.28 2.93
CA MET A 2 -9.95 -80.39 2.04
C MET A 2 -10.25 -80.37 0.53
N LYS A 3 -10.35 -79.15 -0.02
CA LYS A 3 -9.48 -78.50 -1.03
C LYS A 3 -10.35 -77.53 -1.85
N SER A 4 -10.31 -76.22 -1.59
CA SER A 4 -9.23 -75.27 -1.97
C SER A 4 -8.92 -75.34 -3.47
N PHE A 5 -9.29 -74.30 -4.21
CA PHE A 5 -8.65 -73.70 -5.41
C PHE A 5 -9.67 -72.68 -5.98
N LEU A 6 -9.52 -71.39 -5.63
CA LEU A 6 -8.94 -70.37 -6.51
C LEU A 6 -9.77 -70.13 -7.79
N TYR A 7 -10.64 -69.12 -7.74
CA TYR A 7 -10.82 -68.21 -8.88
C TYR A 7 -10.95 -66.78 -8.34
N LEU A 8 -9.82 -66.07 -8.41
CA LEU A 8 -9.73 -64.62 -8.31
C LEU A 8 -10.68 -63.98 -9.34
N LEU A 9 -11.69 -63.25 -8.87
CA LEU A 9 -12.26 -62.16 -9.64
C LEU A 9 -11.36 -60.94 -9.42
N PRO A 10 -10.89 -60.24 -10.46
CA PRO A 10 -10.14 -59.03 -10.28
C PRO A 10 -11.09 -57.95 -9.77
N LEU A 11 -10.83 -57.45 -8.57
CA LEU A 11 -11.20 -56.09 -8.20
C LEU A 11 -10.46 -55.18 -9.19
N LEU A 12 -11.08 -54.87 -10.32
CA LEU A 12 -10.76 -53.70 -11.13
C LEU A 12 -11.13 -52.49 -10.26
N GLY A 13 -10.19 -52.12 -9.40
CA GLY A 13 -10.15 -50.80 -8.82
C GLY A 13 -10.11 -49.82 -9.98
N ALA A 14 -11.17 -49.04 -10.12
CA ALA A 14 -11.11 -47.79 -10.84
C ALA A 14 -10.17 -46.87 -10.06
N PHE A 15 -8.86 -47.06 -10.27
CA PHE A 15 -7.92 -45.97 -10.11
C PHE A 15 -8.31 -44.96 -11.18
N VAL A 16 -9.16 -44.02 -10.80
CA VAL A 16 -9.25 -42.74 -11.50
C VAL A 16 -7.85 -42.18 -11.41
N LEU A 17 -7.12 -42.26 -12.53
CA LEU A 17 -5.94 -41.47 -12.76
C LEU A 17 -6.40 -40.02 -12.56
N ALA A 18 -6.08 -39.46 -11.39
CA ALA A 18 -6.20 -38.03 -11.18
C ALA A 18 -5.18 -37.40 -12.13
N ASP A 19 -5.67 -36.95 -13.28
CA ASP A 19 -4.95 -36.11 -14.19
C ASP A 19 -4.43 -34.90 -13.40
N GLU A 20 -3.18 -34.51 -13.60
CA GLU A 20 -2.48 -33.45 -12.87
C GLU A 20 -2.99 -32.04 -13.24
N THR A 21 -4.27 -31.91 -13.52
CA THR A 21 -4.92 -30.63 -13.77
C THR A 21 -5.32 -30.04 -12.42
N CYS A 22 -4.53 -29.08 -11.95
CA CYS A 22 -4.84 -28.35 -10.72
C CYS A 22 -6.27 -27.79 -10.77
N GLN A 23 -7.09 -28.15 -9.77
CA GLN A 23 -8.51 -27.84 -9.77
C GLN A 23 -8.82 -26.68 -8.83
N CYS A 24 -9.32 -25.59 -9.38
CA CYS A 24 -9.52 -24.38 -8.61
C CYS A 24 -10.72 -24.45 -7.66
N PRO A 25 -10.61 -23.80 -6.49
CA PRO A 25 -11.70 -23.75 -5.53
C PRO A 25 -12.94 -23.05 -6.11
N LEU A 26 -14.10 -23.67 -5.94
CA LEU A 26 -15.39 -23.12 -6.32
C LEU A 26 -15.84 -22.10 -5.27
N VAL A 27 -16.03 -20.85 -5.69
CA VAL A 27 -16.65 -19.79 -4.88
C VAL A 27 -18.03 -19.46 -5.42
N LYS A 28 -18.97 -19.27 -4.49
CA LYS A 28 -20.33 -18.84 -4.79
C LYS A 28 -20.38 -17.32 -4.77
N CYS A 29 -20.49 -16.71 -5.96
CA CYS A 29 -20.58 -15.27 -6.07
C CYS A 29 -22.03 -14.76 -5.97
N PRO A 30 -22.27 -13.63 -5.27
CA PRO A 30 -23.56 -12.96 -5.27
C PRO A 30 -23.87 -12.45 -6.69
N ALA A 31 -25.09 -12.67 -7.16
CA ALA A 31 -25.54 -12.26 -8.50
C ALA A 31 -26.55 -11.09 -8.46
N ASP A 32 -26.87 -10.60 -7.26
CA ASP A 32 -27.80 -9.49 -7.00
C ASP A 32 -27.21 -8.11 -7.29
N ASP A 33 -25.88 -8.00 -7.35
CA ASP A 33 -25.16 -6.74 -7.54
C ASP A 33 -23.99 -6.98 -8.51
N ALA A 34 -23.96 -6.22 -9.62
CA ALA A 34 -22.96 -6.37 -10.67
C ALA A 34 -21.53 -6.03 -10.20
N VAL A 35 -21.38 -5.11 -9.25
CA VAL A 35 -20.09 -4.74 -8.64
C VAL A 35 -19.61 -5.87 -7.74
N LYS A 36 -20.48 -6.38 -6.86
CA LYS A 36 -20.14 -7.50 -5.96
C LYS A 36 -19.86 -8.78 -6.71
N LEU A 37 -20.64 -9.07 -7.76
CA LEU A 37 -20.41 -10.21 -8.65
C LEU A 37 -19.03 -10.12 -9.29
N CYS A 38 -18.71 -8.96 -9.89
CA CYS A 38 -17.42 -8.77 -10.55
C CYS A 38 -16.24 -8.88 -9.58
N ASN A 39 -16.33 -8.23 -8.42
CA ASN A 39 -15.28 -8.31 -7.41
C ASN A 39 -15.07 -9.75 -6.93
N CYS A 40 -16.16 -10.48 -6.67
CA CYS A 40 -16.09 -11.89 -6.28
C CYS A 40 -15.45 -12.77 -7.36
N LEU A 41 -15.80 -12.55 -8.63
CA LEU A 41 -15.18 -13.28 -9.74
C LEU A 41 -13.68 -12.99 -9.82
N ASN A 42 -13.25 -11.74 -9.67
CA ASN A 42 -11.82 -11.40 -9.65
C ASN A 42 -11.10 -12.06 -8.46
N SER A 43 -11.69 -12.08 -7.27
CA SER A 43 -11.12 -12.78 -6.10
C SER A 43 -10.98 -14.28 -6.34
N ARG A 44 -11.91 -14.92 -7.07
CA ARG A 44 -11.80 -16.32 -7.48
C ARG A 44 -10.55 -16.57 -8.34
N GLU A 45 -10.27 -15.70 -9.29
CA GLU A 45 -9.10 -15.82 -10.18
C GLU A 45 -7.80 -15.77 -9.36
N THR A 46 -7.73 -14.88 -8.36
CA THR A 46 -6.60 -14.81 -7.42
C THR A 46 -6.46 -16.09 -6.60
N MET A 47 -7.54 -16.61 -6.03
CA MET A 47 -7.52 -17.86 -5.27
C MET A 47 -7.07 -19.06 -6.14
N CYS A 48 -7.53 -19.09 -7.39
CA CYS A 48 -7.15 -20.11 -8.36
C CYS A 48 -5.65 -20.04 -8.70
N LYS A 49 -5.08 -18.84 -8.86
CA LYS A 49 -3.61 -18.66 -9.02
C LYS A 49 -2.81 -19.14 -7.81
N ASN A 50 -3.29 -18.82 -6.62
CA ASN A 50 -2.60 -19.20 -5.39
C ASN A 50 -2.64 -20.72 -5.17
N HIS A 51 -3.72 -21.38 -5.60
CA HIS A 51 -3.84 -22.83 -5.54
C HIS A 51 -3.11 -23.55 -6.69
N CYS A 52 -3.10 -22.93 -7.87
CA CYS A 52 -2.55 -23.46 -9.11
C CYS A 52 -1.50 -22.50 -9.67
N PRO A 53 -0.20 -22.73 -9.37
CA PRO A 53 0.87 -21.81 -9.76
C PRO A 53 0.95 -21.55 -11.26
N ASP A 54 0.58 -22.52 -12.10
CA ASP A 54 0.58 -22.39 -13.57
C ASP A 54 -0.71 -21.77 -14.15
N TYR A 55 -1.73 -21.56 -13.32
CA TYR A 55 -2.95 -20.88 -13.74
C TYR A 55 -2.66 -19.42 -14.11
N VAL A 56 -3.37 -18.88 -15.11
CA VAL A 56 -3.26 -17.47 -15.53
C VAL A 56 -4.59 -16.77 -15.24
N PRO A 57 -4.64 -15.89 -14.21
CA PRO A 57 -5.85 -15.13 -13.87
C PRO A 57 -6.37 -14.28 -15.02
N THR A 58 -7.69 -14.27 -15.20
CA THR A 58 -8.35 -13.39 -16.17
C THR A 58 -9.20 -12.34 -15.44
N TYR A 59 -8.54 -11.26 -15.00
CA TYR A 59 -9.22 -10.16 -14.33
C TYR A 59 -10.08 -9.33 -15.29
N ARG A 60 -11.26 -8.93 -14.82
CA ARG A 60 -12.18 -8.07 -15.57
C ARG A 60 -12.37 -6.73 -14.86
N PRO A 61 -12.45 -5.61 -15.59
CA PRO A 61 -12.74 -4.31 -14.99
C PRO A 61 -14.16 -4.33 -14.42
N CYS A 62 -14.28 -4.03 -13.13
CA CYS A 62 -15.57 -3.98 -12.47
C CYS A 62 -16.25 -2.62 -12.66
N PRO A 63 -17.59 -2.60 -12.80
CA PRO A 63 -18.32 -1.35 -12.88
C PRO A 63 -18.10 -0.54 -11.60
N ILE A 64 -17.87 0.76 -11.75
CA ILE A 64 -17.90 1.68 -10.62
C ILE A 64 -19.33 1.71 -10.09
N SER A 65 -19.50 1.46 -8.79
CA SER A 65 -20.83 1.54 -8.16
C SER A 65 -21.39 2.94 -8.41
N PRO A 66 -22.63 3.09 -8.93
CA PRO A 66 -23.23 4.40 -9.07
C PRO A 66 -23.31 4.99 -7.67
N THR A 67 -22.49 6.03 -7.43
CA THR A 67 -22.60 6.83 -6.22
C THR A 67 -24.06 7.25 -6.12
N ASN A 68 -24.70 6.99 -4.98
CA ASN A 68 -26.03 7.51 -4.66
C ASN A 68 -25.99 9.04 -4.74
N ILE A 69 -26.12 9.59 -5.95
CA ILE A 69 -26.42 10.99 -6.18
C ILE A 69 -27.92 11.08 -5.87
N PRO A 70 -28.34 11.79 -4.81
CA PRO A 70 -29.75 12.00 -4.57
C PRO A 70 -30.34 12.69 -5.80
N THR A 71 -31.31 12.04 -6.44
CA THR A 71 -32.12 12.58 -7.54
C THR A 71 -32.73 13.90 -7.08
N PRO A 72 -32.38 15.07 -7.67
CA PRO A 72 -33.04 16.31 -7.34
C PRO A 72 -34.48 16.28 -7.90
N THR A 73 -35.44 16.43 -6.99
CA THR A 73 -36.86 16.68 -7.25
C THR A 73 -37.02 17.82 -8.29
N PRO A 74 -37.90 17.69 -9.29
CA PRO A 74 -38.03 18.69 -10.35
C PRO A 74 -38.75 19.93 -9.82
N THR A 75 -37.98 20.95 -9.44
CA THR A 75 -38.51 22.29 -9.22
C THR A 75 -38.24 23.14 -10.46
N SER A 76 -39.32 23.74 -10.94
CA SER A 76 -39.49 24.52 -12.16
C SER A 76 -38.39 25.56 -12.43
N ILE A 77 -37.95 25.52 -13.70
CA ILE A 77 -37.17 26.49 -14.47
C ILE A 77 -37.68 27.94 -14.24
N PRO A 78 -36.77 28.92 -14.20
CA PRO A 78 -36.83 29.90 -15.26
C PRO A 78 -35.51 30.03 -16.03
N THR A 79 -35.72 30.15 -17.34
CA THR A 79 -34.82 30.46 -18.42
C THR A 79 -33.93 31.68 -18.12
N ALA A 80 -32.62 31.51 -18.25
CA ALA A 80 -31.72 32.60 -18.58
C ALA A 80 -30.59 32.10 -19.48
N THR A 81 -30.70 32.46 -20.75
CA THR A 81 -29.67 32.48 -21.77
C THR A 81 -28.45 33.25 -21.30
N SER A 82 -27.26 32.65 -21.29
CA SER A 82 -26.02 33.39 -21.55
C SER A 82 -24.88 32.44 -21.92
N THR A 83 -24.34 32.72 -23.08
CA THR A 83 -23.23 32.10 -23.79
C THR A 83 -21.91 32.42 -23.07
N ALA A 84 -21.22 31.43 -22.52
CA ALA A 84 -19.76 31.41 -22.35
C ALA A 84 -19.29 30.01 -21.90
N THR A 85 -18.38 29.44 -22.67
CA THR A 85 -17.67 28.19 -22.43
C THR A 85 -16.99 28.16 -21.04
N GLN A 86 -17.65 27.58 -20.02
CA GLN A 86 -17.01 27.30 -18.73
C GLN A 86 -16.42 25.89 -18.72
N LYS A 87 -15.07 25.84 -18.74
CA LYS A 87 -14.26 24.71 -18.29
C LYS A 87 -14.76 24.29 -16.89
N PRO A 88 -14.92 23.00 -16.58
CA PRO A 88 -15.40 22.58 -15.25
C PRO A 88 -14.49 23.20 -14.19
N SER A 89 -15.06 24.05 -13.34
CA SER A 89 -14.32 24.74 -12.28
C SER A 89 -13.71 23.68 -11.37
N CYS A 90 -12.39 23.55 -11.38
CA CYS A 90 -11.73 22.59 -10.53
C CYS A 90 -11.86 23.04 -9.06
N VAL A 91 -12.49 22.21 -8.24
CA VAL A 91 -12.75 22.52 -6.83
C VAL A 91 -11.58 22.01 -5.99
N CYS A 92 -10.84 22.95 -5.42
CA CYS A 92 -9.79 22.67 -4.46
C CYS A 92 -10.39 22.48 -3.06
N ALA A 93 -9.93 21.44 -2.37
CA ALA A 93 -10.34 21.20 -1.00
C ALA A 93 -9.68 22.23 -0.08
N ASN A 94 -10.48 23.05 0.60
CA ASN A 94 -9.99 23.91 1.67
C ASN A 94 -9.70 23.03 2.89
N LYS A 95 -8.42 22.81 3.21
CA LYS A 95 -8.01 22.15 4.45
C LYS A 95 -7.69 23.22 5.50
N ALA A 96 -8.06 22.95 6.75
CA ALA A 96 -7.70 23.82 7.85
C ALA A 96 -6.25 23.55 8.26
N CYS A 97 -5.46 24.61 8.42
CA CYS A 97 -4.09 24.50 8.91
C CYS A 97 -4.00 24.67 10.43
N PRO A 98 -3.05 24.00 11.10
CA PRO A 98 -2.72 24.28 12.48
C PRO A 98 -2.41 25.78 12.65
N MET A 99 -2.92 26.42 13.71
CA MET A 99 -2.65 27.83 13.98
C MET A 99 -1.33 28.03 14.76
N ILE A 100 -0.33 27.18 14.50
CA ILE A 100 0.99 27.24 15.14
C ILE A 100 2.06 27.54 14.10
N TRP A 101 2.83 28.60 14.31
CA TRP A 101 3.92 29.01 13.43
C TRP A 101 5.22 28.28 13.81
N PRO A 102 6.04 27.77 12.86
CA PRO A 102 5.93 27.91 11.39
C PRO A 102 5.08 26.85 10.69
N LEU A 103 4.55 25.85 11.40
CA LEU A 103 3.82 24.71 10.80
C LEU A 103 2.61 25.14 9.95
N SER A 104 1.94 26.23 10.33
CA SER A 104 0.82 26.81 9.59
C SER A 104 1.20 27.29 8.19
N CYS A 105 2.43 27.80 8.01
CA CYS A 105 2.96 28.27 6.74
C CYS A 105 3.16 27.11 5.76
N TYR A 106 3.80 26.03 6.24
CA TYR A 106 4.04 24.83 5.45
C TYR A 106 2.73 24.19 4.99
N CYS A 107 1.79 24.01 5.92
CA CYS A 107 0.45 23.50 5.60
C CYS A 107 -0.27 24.34 4.53
N ALA A 108 -0.20 25.67 4.62
CA ALA A 108 -0.85 26.54 3.65
C ALA A 108 -0.23 26.43 2.24
N ASN A 109 1.10 26.27 2.16
CA ASN A 109 1.79 26.03 0.90
C ASN A 109 1.44 24.67 0.30
N ASP A 110 1.37 23.61 1.12
CA ASP A 110 1.01 22.26 0.67
C ASP A 110 -0.41 22.20 0.09
N ILE A 111 -1.36 22.92 0.69
CA ILE A 111 -2.74 23.02 0.16
C ILE A 111 -2.74 23.68 -1.22
N LYS A 112 -1.98 24.76 -1.40
CA LYS A 112 -1.86 25.44 -2.69
C LYS A 112 -1.22 24.55 -3.75
N LYS A 113 -0.15 23.83 -3.38
CA LYS A 113 0.53 22.89 -4.26
C LYS A 113 -0.42 21.76 -4.67
N ALA A 114 -1.10 21.12 -3.72
CA ALA A 114 -2.04 20.04 -4.00
C ALA A 114 -3.21 20.49 -4.88
N CYS A 115 -3.67 21.73 -4.70
CA CYS A 115 -4.68 22.35 -5.55
C CYS A 115 -4.16 22.53 -6.98
N TYR A 116 -2.96 23.07 -7.15
CA TYR A 116 -2.31 23.24 -8.46
C TYR A 116 -2.07 21.88 -9.14
N ASP A 117 -1.53 20.89 -8.44
CA ASP A 117 -1.29 19.55 -8.97
C ASP A 117 -2.60 18.88 -9.46
N LYS A 118 -3.70 19.09 -8.73
CA LYS A 118 -5.01 18.52 -9.07
C LYS A 118 -5.70 19.26 -10.22
N CYS A 119 -5.60 20.58 -10.26
CA CYS A 119 -6.44 21.44 -11.09
C CYS A 119 -5.72 22.06 -12.28
N GLY A 120 -4.38 22.05 -12.25
CA GLY A 120 -3.54 22.91 -13.06
C GLY A 120 -3.84 24.39 -12.80
N GLY A 121 -3.26 25.27 -13.63
CA GLY A 121 -3.49 26.70 -13.58
C GLY A 121 -2.19 27.50 -13.69
N PRO A 122 -2.21 28.78 -13.31
CA PRO A 122 -0.98 29.52 -13.04
C PRO A 122 -0.30 28.98 -11.78
N GLU A 123 1.03 28.97 -11.77
CA GLU A 123 1.83 28.48 -10.65
C GLU A 123 1.51 29.24 -9.35
N PRO A 124 1.25 28.53 -8.23
CA PRO A 124 0.84 29.18 -6.99
C PRO A 124 2.02 29.90 -6.32
N ALA A 125 1.77 31.11 -5.84
CA ALA A 125 2.73 31.84 -5.02
C ALA A 125 2.79 31.23 -3.60
N TYR A 126 3.95 30.68 -3.24
CA TYR A 126 4.23 30.13 -1.92
C TYR A 126 4.73 31.22 -0.96
N ALA A 127 4.38 31.10 0.32
CA ALA A 127 4.97 31.92 1.37
C ALA A 127 6.34 31.36 1.77
N THR A 128 7.31 32.23 2.06
CA THR A 128 8.61 31.80 2.62
C THR A 128 8.43 31.41 4.08
N CYS A 129 8.60 30.13 4.40
CA CYS A 129 8.46 29.62 5.76
C CYS A 129 9.81 29.54 6.48
N PRO A 130 9.91 29.91 7.78
CA PRO A 130 11.13 29.76 8.56
C PRO A 130 11.47 28.28 8.79
N SER A 131 12.76 27.95 8.75
CA SER A 131 13.26 26.60 9.02
C SER A 131 12.79 26.09 10.39
N LEU A 132 12.28 24.86 10.44
CA LEU A 132 11.92 24.18 11.68
C LEU A 132 13.17 24.04 12.57
N PRO A 133 13.11 24.37 13.87
CA PRO A 133 14.24 24.18 14.76
C PRO A 133 14.51 22.68 14.95
N THR A 134 15.72 22.24 14.60
CA THR A 134 16.26 20.93 14.98
C THR A 134 16.29 20.86 16.50
N LEU A 135 15.39 20.09 17.11
CA LEU A 135 15.34 19.97 18.57
C LEU A 135 16.64 19.34 19.09
N LEU A 136 17.34 20.13 19.91
CA LEU A 136 18.62 19.85 20.55
C LEU A 136 18.57 18.57 21.41
N THR A 137 19.48 17.65 21.09
CA THR A 137 19.98 16.59 21.97
C THR A 137 20.57 17.16 23.26
N LEU A 138 19.95 16.87 24.41
CA LEU A 138 20.57 16.99 25.72
C LEU A 138 20.21 15.80 26.60
N GLY A 139 21.07 14.79 26.55
CA GLY A 139 21.14 13.70 27.52
C GLY A 139 22.62 13.34 27.72
N THR A 140 23.23 13.90 28.76
CA THR A 140 24.61 13.63 29.19
C THR A 140 24.77 12.16 29.62
N PRO A 141 25.88 11.48 29.29
CA PRO A 141 26.06 10.06 29.55
C PRO A 141 26.45 9.80 31.02
N THR A 142 25.58 9.11 31.76
CA THR A 142 25.97 8.42 33.01
C THR A 142 26.52 7.05 32.65
N THR A 143 27.83 6.86 32.88
CA THR A 143 28.54 5.59 32.76
C THR A 143 27.97 4.53 33.72
N PRO A 144 27.65 3.31 33.25
CA PRO A 144 27.71 2.12 34.08
C PRO A 144 28.78 1.13 33.59
N THR A 145 29.48 0.62 34.60
CA THR A 145 30.44 -0.49 34.72
C THR A 145 30.38 -1.62 33.66
N PRO A 146 31.54 -2.17 33.24
CA PRO A 146 31.62 -3.20 32.21
C PRO A 146 31.12 -4.56 32.72
N THR A 147 30.17 -5.15 32.01
CA THR A 147 29.76 -6.57 32.13
C THR A 147 29.80 -7.19 30.71
N PRO A 148 29.93 -8.52 30.56
CA PRO A 148 30.93 -9.15 29.70
C PRO A 148 30.50 -9.17 28.23
N THR A 149 31.51 -9.05 27.38
CA THR A 149 31.50 -9.05 25.91
C THR A 149 30.54 -10.09 25.30
N LYS A 150 29.35 -9.63 24.92
CA LYS A 150 28.54 -10.29 23.89
C LYS A 150 29.11 -9.87 22.52
N PRO A 151 29.23 -10.77 21.54
CA PRO A 151 29.75 -10.41 20.22
C PRO A 151 28.96 -9.23 19.66
N THR A 152 29.69 -8.15 19.36
CA THR A 152 29.19 -6.95 18.69
C THR A 152 28.74 -7.36 17.29
N THR A 153 27.45 -7.66 17.13
CA THR A 153 26.80 -7.54 15.83
C THR A 153 26.99 -6.10 15.36
N PRO A 154 27.40 -5.85 14.11
CA PRO A 154 27.59 -4.50 13.62
C PRO A 154 26.32 -3.69 13.86
N ASN A 155 26.54 -2.48 14.37
CA ASN A 155 25.58 -1.39 14.37
C ASN A 155 24.75 -1.46 13.09
N PRO A 156 23.43 -1.75 13.13
CA PRO A 156 22.64 -1.73 11.91
C PRO A 156 22.65 -0.29 11.41
N THR A 157 23.40 -0.04 10.36
CA THR A 157 23.28 1.19 9.59
C THR A 157 21.80 1.35 9.29
N ALA A 158 21.23 2.45 9.79
CA ALA A 158 19.81 2.77 9.79
C ALA A 158 19.33 3.14 8.39
N THR A 159 19.47 2.21 7.45
CA THR A 159 19.17 2.40 6.06
C THR A 159 18.64 1.08 5.54
N HIS A 160 17.34 1.02 5.25
CA HIS A 160 16.76 -0.13 4.57
C HIS A 160 17.54 -0.40 3.28
N ALA A 161 17.80 -1.67 2.99
CA ALA A 161 18.42 -2.02 1.72
C ALA A 161 17.53 -1.60 0.55
N ILE A 162 18.12 -1.05 -0.51
CA ILE A 162 17.40 -0.66 -1.72
C ILE A 162 17.01 -1.92 -2.51
N CYS A 163 15.77 -1.95 -2.99
CA CYS A 163 15.22 -3.02 -3.83
C CYS A 163 14.52 -2.47 -5.08
N GLY A 164 14.05 -3.36 -5.96
CA GLY A 164 13.39 -2.95 -7.21
C GLY A 164 14.37 -2.67 -8.35
N GLY A 165 14.05 -1.75 -9.27
CA GLY A 165 14.95 -1.36 -10.37
C GLY A 165 14.73 -2.08 -11.72
N GLY A 166 13.52 -2.56 -11.97
CA GLY A 166 13.08 -3.05 -13.28
C GLY A 166 13.68 -4.37 -13.77
N ARG A 167 13.24 -4.82 -14.96
CA ARG A 167 13.54 -6.16 -15.53
C ARG A 167 15.02 -6.44 -15.82
N ALA A 168 15.86 -5.41 -15.97
CA ALA A 168 17.27 -5.58 -16.28
C ALA A 168 18.16 -5.64 -15.03
N ASN A 169 17.76 -5.02 -13.92
CA ASN A 169 18.58 -4.87 -12.71
C ASN A 169 17.73 -4.96 -11.43
N TYR A 170 16.84 -5.96 -11.37
CA TYR A 170 16.01 -6.17 -10.19
C TYR A 170 16.88 -6.54 -8.97
N ARG A 171 16.80 -5.70 -7.94
CA ARG A 171 17.44 -5.89 -6.63
C ARG A 171 16.46 -6.60 -5.68
N PRO A 172 16.61 -7.91 -5.44
CA PRO A 172 15.76 -8.61 -4.48
C PRO A 172 16.13 -8.23 -3.05
N CYS A 173 15.15 -8.30 -2.16
CA CYS A 173 15.40 -8.23 -0.73
C CYS A 173 15.93 -9.55 -0.19
N SER A 174 16.67 -9.48 0.92
CA SER A 174 17.07 -10.67 1.69
C SER A 174 15.85 -11.43 2.23
N ASP A 175 16.04 -12.69 2.58
CA ASP A 175 14.98 -13.55 3.12
C ASP A 175 14.25 -12.89 4.31
N GLY A 176 12.91 -12.91 4.24
CA GLY A 176 12.04 -12.32 5.26
C GLY A 176 11.82 -10.81 5.16
N TYR A 177 12.28 -10.18 4.07
CA TYR A 177 12.01 -8.79 3.74
C TYR A 177 11.22 -8.68 2.43
N THR A 178 10.32 -7.72 2.39
CA THR A 178 9.51 -7.41 1.21
C THR A 178 9.92 -6.06 0.65
N CYS A 179 10.00 -5.98 -0.68
CA CYS A 179 10.26 -4.74 -1.37
C CYS A 179 8.99 -3.89 -1.42
N ILE A 180 9.01 -2.72 -0.79
CA ILE A 180 7.92 -1.76 -0.85
C ILE A 180 8.40 -0.44 -1.45
N LYS A 181 7.46 0.34 -1.97
CA LYS A 181 7.72 1.74 -2.27
C LYS A 181 8.18 2.46 -1.01
N GLU A 182 9.20 3.29 -1.13
CA GLU A 182 9.66 4.13 -0.03
C GLU A 182 8.54 5.07 0.46
N PRO A 183 8.16 5.01 1.75
CA PRO A 183 7.13 5.88 2.30
C PRO A 183 7.49 7.35 2.11
N GLY A 184 6.58 8.12 1.51
CA GLY A 184 6.78 9.55 1.24
C GLY A 184 7.46 9.87 -0.10
N SER A 185 7.98 8.88 -0.83
CA SER A 185 8.56 9.12 -2.16
C SER A 185 7.51 9.58 -3.19
N THR A 186 7.87 10.60 -3.96
CA THR A 186 7.07 11.09 -5.10
C THR A 186 7.40 10.27 -6.35
N GLY A 187 6.38 9.73 -7.02
CA GLY A 187 6.57 8.87 -8.19
C GLY A 187 6.02 7.45 -7.98
N CYS A 188 6.29 6.56 -8.92
CA CYS A 188 5.89 5.17 -8.86
C CYS A 188 7.05 4.32 -8.34
N GLY A 189 6.77 3.42 -7.38
CA GLY A 189 7.77 2.58 -6.72
C GLY A 189 8.10 1.31 -7.53
N PRO A 190 8.46 0.21 -6.84
CA PRO A 190 8.78 -1.08 -7.47
C PRO A 190 7.67 -1.62 -8.39
N GLU A 191 6.43 -1.21 -8.17
CA GLU A 191 5.27 -1.58 -9.01
C GLU A 191 5.35 -1.07 -10.45
N CYS A 192 6.16 -0.05 -10.71
CA CYS A 192 6.39 0.51 -12.04
C CYS A 192 7.88 0.46 -12.41
N ASP A 193 8.55 -0.64 -12.03
CA ASP A 193 9.98 -0.86 -12.25
C ASP A 193 10.91 0.15 -11.52
N GLY A 194 10.36 0.96 -10.60
CA GLY A 194 11.11 1.91 -9.78
C GLY A 194 11.90 1.26 -8.63
N LEU A 195 12.62 2.09 -7.88
CA LEU A 195 13.31 1.66 -6.66
C LEU A 195 12.34 1.65 -5.46
N GLY A 196 12.70 0.88 -4.45
CA GLY A 196 12.01 0.80 -3.18
C GLY A 196 12.97 0.41 -2.05
N ILE A 197 12.39 0.09 -0.91
CA ILE A 197 13.12 -0.31 0.29
C ILE A 197 12.70 -1.70 0.77
N CYS A 198 13.66 -2.46 1.28
CA CYS A 198 13.42 -3.75 1.92
C CYS A 198 12.95 -3.55 3.35
N VAL A 199 11.70 -3.91 3.62
CA VAL A 199 11.11 -3.82 4.96
C VAL A 199 10.73 -5.21 5.45
N ARG A 200 10.86 -5.43 6.76
CA ARG A 200 10.37 -6.67 7.37
C ARG A 200 8.86 -6.58 7.48
N GLU A 201 8.16 -7.66 7.12
CA GLU A 201 6.70 -7.75 7.26
C GLU A 201 6.31 -7.88 8.73
N LYS A 202 6.30 -6.73 9.41
CA LYS A 202 5.92 -6.65 10.80
C LYS A 202 4.87 -5.59 10.95
N MET A 203 3.69 -6.07 11.30
CA MET A 203 2.54 -5.23 11.56
C MET A 203 2.81 -4.33 12.76
N CYS A 204 2.56 -3.05 12.60
CA CYS A 204 2.40 -2.08 13.66
C CYS A 204 1.04 -1.38 13.52
N GLY A 205 0.66 -0.53 14.47
CA GLY A 205 -0.62 0.16 14.46
C GLY A 205 -1.80 -0.79 14.67
N GLY A 206 -2.88 -0.55 13.92
CA GLY A 206 -4.16 -1.23 14.07
C GLY A 206 -4.90 -0.87 15.36
N PHE A 207 -6.06 -1.50 15.57
CA PHE A 207 -6.90 -1.29 16.75
C PHE A 207 -6.15 -1.51 18.08
N ALA A 208 -5.16 -2.42 18.06
CA ALA A 208 -4.34 -2.76 19.22
C ALA A 208 -3.13 -1.82 19.42
N ALA A 209 -2.92 -0.84 18.52
CA ALA A 209 -1.81 0.10 18.54
C ALA A 209 -0.43 -0.57 18.72
N PHE A 210 -0.15 -1.63 17.96
CA PHE A 210 1.10 -2.35 18.07
C PHE A 210 2.29 -1.45 17.71
N GLY A 211 3.28 -1.37 18.59
CA GLY A 211 4.52 -0.62 18.35
C GLY A 211 5.54 -1.43 17.55
N CYS A 212 6.52 -0.72 16.99
CA CYS A 212 7.69 -1.35 16.39
C CYS A 212 8.64 -1.87 17.48
N GLU A 213 9.07 -3.13 17.40
CA GLU A 213 9.95 -3.69 18.46
C GLU A 213 11.38 -3.14 18.41
N VAL A 214 11.81 -2.55 17.28
CA VAL A 214 13.15 -1.96 17.18
C VAL A 214 13.06 -0.46 17.43
N GLU A 215 13.88 0.02 18.37
CA GLU A 215 13.99 1.44 18.70
C GLU A 215 14.41 2.25 17.47
N GLY A 216 13.76 3.40 17.26
CA GLY A 216 13.98 4.26 16.08
C GLY A 216 13.16 3.88 14.84
N GLN A 217 12.37 2.80 14.89
CA GLN A 217 11.37 2.53 13.85
C GLN A 217 10.08 3.31 14.10
N VAL A 218 9.55 3.91 13.04
CA VAL A 218 8.23 4.54 12.99
C VAL A 218 7.26 3.61 12.28
N CYS A 219 6.00 3.63 12.73
CA CYS A 219 4.93 2.90 12.07
C CYS A 219 4.38 3.75 10.93
N VAL A 220 4.52 3.27 9.69
CA VAL A 220 3.98 3.92 8.49
C VAL A 220 2.87 3.07 7.89
N ASP A 221 1.98 3.71 7.14
CA ASP A 221 0.93 3.05 6.38
C ASP A 221 1.52 2.02 5.38
N ASP A 222 0.90 0.84 5.24
CA ASP A 222 1.37 -0.16 4.27
C ASP A 222 0.84 0.21 2.87
N PRO A 223 1.69 0.65 1.93
CA PRO A 223 1.24 1.07 0.61
C PRO A 223 0.67 -0.07 -0.24
N ARG A 224 0.77 -1.33 0.23
CA ARG A 224 0.24 -2.51 -0.45
C ARG A 224 -1.20 -2.81 -0.05
N ASP A 225 -1.69 -2.21 1.03
CA ASP A 225 -3.07 -2.38 1.46
C ASP A 225 -3.96 -1.21 1.00
N ALA A 226 -5.27 -1.41 1.12
CA ALA A 226 -6.27 -0.38 0.78
C ALA A 226 -6.76 0.39 2.02
N CYS A 227 -6.11 0.18 3.17
CA CYS A 227 -6.50 0.71 4.47
C CYS A 227 -5.75 2.01 4.74
N ASP A 228 -6.24 3.12 4.20
CA ASP A 228 -5.63 4.42 4.48
C ASP A 228 -6.08 4.93 5.88
N PRO A 229 -5.16 5.09 6.85
CA PRO A 229 -5.49 5.56 8.20
C PRO A 229 -6.07 6.98 8.21
N LYS A 230 -5.90 7.77 7.14
CA LYS A 230 -6.49 9.12 6.98
C LYS A 230 -7.96 9.07 6.55
N THR A 231 -8.43 7.97 5.99
CA THR A 231 -9.81 7.83 5.47
C THR A 231 -10.59 6.66 6.08
N GLY A 232 -9.91 5.69 6.72
CA GLY A 232 -10.47 4.44 7.23
C GLY A 232 -10.40 4.20 8.74
N GLY A 233 -9.71 5.05 9.52
CA GLY A 233 -9.69 4.99 10.99
C GLY A 233 -8.38 4.46 11.59
N ALA A 234 -8.26 4.55 12.93
CA ALA A 234 -7.08 4.15 13.71
C ALA A 234 -6.78 2.63 13.69
N ASP A 235 -7.59 1.85 12.98
CA ASP A 235 -7.57 0.39 12.97
C ASP A 235 -6.72 -0.19 11.82
N CYS A 236 -6.13 0.65 10.98
CA CYS A 236 -5.24 0.21 9.91
C CYS A 236 -3.89 -0.24 10.46
N GLY A 237 -3.46 -1.41 10.00
CA GLY A 237 -2.11 -1.91 10.24
C GLY A 237 -1.10 -1.13 9.41
N GLY A 238 0.14 -1.10 9.85
CA GLY A 238 1.24 -0.47 9.15
C GLY A 238 2.50 -1.32 9.17
N LEU A 239 3.57 -0.76 8.61
CA LEU A 239 4.90 -1.34 8.55
C LEU A 239 5.88 -0.54 9.38
N CYS A 240 6.77 -1.25 10.07
CA CYS A 240 7.85 -0.63 10.82
C CYS A 240 9.02 -0.27 9.91
N VAL A 241 9.30 1.03 9.79
CA VAL A 241 10.41 1.57 8.99
C VAL A 241 11.27 2.50 9.84
N PHE A 242 12.58 2.50 9.64
CA PHE A 242 13.46 3.56 10.14
C PHE A 242 13.21 4.89 9.41
N GLU A 243 13.12 5.97 10.19
CA GLU A 243 13.07 7.35 9.68
C GLU A 243 14.51 7.79 9.35
N GLY A 244 14.86 7.93 8.07
CA GLY A 244 16.26 8.25 7.75
C GLY A 244 16.78 8.13 6.32
N TYR A 245 15.96 8.28 5.28
CA TYR A 245 16.48 8.53 3.93
C TYR A 245 16.00 9.89 3.44
N VAL A 246 16.84 10.91 3.66
CA VAL A 246 16.93 12.03 2.72
C VAL A 246 17.67 11.44 1.52
N HIS A 247 17.07 11.49 0.34
CA HIS A 247 17.83 11.29 -0.90
C HIS A 247 18.86 12.41 -0.93
N ASP A 248 20.12 12.09 -0.64
CA ASP A 248 21.23 12.94 -1.03
C ASP A 248 21.29 12.85 -2.58
N ASP A 249 20.49 13.66 -3.26
CA ASP A 249 20.57 13.90 -4.71
C ASP A 249 21.83 14.72 -5.07
N ASP A 250 22.96 14.44 -4.42
CA ASP A 250 24.26 15.07 -4.69
C ASP A 250 25.15 14.05 -5.41
N ASP A 251 25.02 13.97 -6.73
CA ASP A 251 26.09 13.53 -7.66
C ASP A 251 25.68 13.84 -9.11
N ASP A 252 25.78 15.11 -9.49
CA ASP A 252 25.93 15.52 -10.90
C ASP A 252 26.80 16.81 -10.96
N GLU A 253 28.13 16.63 -11.02
CA GLU A 253 29.09 17.61 -11.57
C GLU A 253 29.87 16.99 -12.73
#